data_AF-A0A378R360-F1
#
_entry.id   AF-A0A378R360-F1
#
_cell.length_a   1.000
_cell.length_b   1.000
_cell.length_c   1.000
_cell.angle_alpha   90.00
_cell.angle_beta   90.00
_cell.angle_gamma   90.00
#
_symmetry.space_group_name_H-M   'P 1'
#
loop_
_entity.id
_entity.type
_entity.pdbx_description
1 polymer ?
#
loop_
_entity_poly.entity_id
_entity_poly.type
_entity_poly.pdbx_seq_one_letter_code
_entity_poly.pdbx_strand_id
1 'polypeptide(L)'
;MLYGILLGFIPALLTGIYLSIKEFIIIEAKDYGFLFLIGSLSVLFSITILIIITNPNPLIFDFNDTIITILLAIIGGISAMICGKLFLPKLPKNF
;
A
#
# COMPACT_ATOMS: atom_id res chain seq x y z
N MET A 1 7.65 14.29 11.04
CA MET A 1 8.10 14.40 9.63
C MET A 1 8.63 13.06 9.11
N LEU A 2 9.64 12.46 9.75
CA LEU A 2 10.24 11.16 9.34
C LEU A 2 9.22 10.01 9.19
N TYR A 3 8.35 9.81 10.18
CA TYR A 3 7.32 8.76 10.16
C TYR A 3 6.31 8.91 9.02
N GLY A 4 5.93 10.15 8.65
CA GLY A 4 5.00 10.39 7.54
C GLY A 4 5.62 10.07 6.17
N ILE A 5 6.92 10.28 6.03
CA ILE A 5 7.65 9.92 4.81
C ILE A 5 7.74 8.40 4.68
N LEU A 6 8.13 7.71 5.76
CA LEU A 6 8.29 6.26 5.77
C LEU A 6 6.96 5.52 5.61
N LEU A 7 5.90 5.96 6.30
CA LEU A 7 4.61 5.25 6.32
C LEU A 7 3.64 5.71 5.22
N GLY A 8 3.88 6.86 4.59
CA GLY A 8 3.02 7.42 3.56
C GLY A 8 3.71 7.55 2.20
N PHE A 9 4.80 8.29 2.13
CA PHE A 9 5.46 8.61 0.86
C PHE A 9 6.12 7.40 0.20
N ILE A 10 6.93 6.64 0.94
CA ILE A 10 7.62 5.46 0.42
C ILE A 10 6.64 4.40 -0.12
N PRO A 11 5.59 3.98 0.62
CA PRO A 11 4.66 2.98 0.10
C PRO A 11 3.84 3.49 -1.08
N ALA A 12 3.46 4.77 -1.09
CA ALA A 12 2.79 5.38 -2.24
C ALA A 12 3.69 5.37 -3.49
N LEU A 13 4.98 5.71 -3.33
CA LEU A 13 5.97 5.69 -4.40
C LEU A 13 6.18 4.27 -4.94
N LEU A 14 6.36 3.28 -4.06
CA LEU A 14 6.53 1.87 -4.45
C LEU A 14 5.31 1.35 -5.21
N THR A 15 4.11 1.66 -4.72
CA THR A 15 2.85 1.29 -5.38
C THR A 15 2.75 1.95 -6.76
N GLY A 16 3.07 3.24 -6.87
CA GLY A 16 3.07 3.97 -8.14
C GLY A 16 4.09 3.44 -9.15
N ILE A 17 5.33 3.18 -8.72
CA ILE A 17 6.38 2.58 -9.56
C ILE A 17 5.92 1.20 -10.07
N TYR A 18 5.40 0.35 -9.18
CA TYR A 18 4.92 -0.98 -9.55
C TYR A 18 3.83 -0.91 -10.63
N LEU A 19 2.83 -0.04 -10.43
CA LEU A 19 1.72 0.13 -11.37
C LEU A 19 2.20 0.70 -12.71
N SER A 20 3.17 1.61 -12.71
CA SER A 20 3.75 2.18 -13.92
C SER A 20 4.54 1.15 -14.71
N ILE A 21 5.36 0.33 -14.05
CA ILE A 21 6.15 -0.74 -14.72
C ILE A 21 5.23 -1.78 -15.36
N LYS A 22 4.09 -2.05 -14.73
CA LYS A 22 3.11 -3.01 -15.24
C LYS A 22 2.12 -2.42 -16.24
N GLU A 23 2.26 -1.13 -16.57
CA GLU A 23 1.31 -0.39 -17.42
C GLU A 23 -0.14 -0.71 -17.01
N PHE A 24 -0.42 -0.66 -15.70
CA PHE A 24 -1.64 -1.23 -15.16
C PHE A 24 -2.89 -0.44 -15.61
N ILE A 25 -3.80 -1.11 -16.31
CA ILE A 25 -5.09 -0.59 -16.75
C ILE A 25 -6.18 -1.30 -15.96
N ILE A 26 -7.14 -0.53 -15.46
CA ILE A 26 -8.29 -1.10 -14.75
C ILE A 26 -9.32 -1.57 -15.77
N ILE A 27 -9.65 -2.86 -15.75
CA ILE A 27 -10.61 -3.52 -16.65
C ILE A 27 -11.81 -4.02 -15.86
N GLU A 28 -11.56 -4.75 -14.78
CA GLU A 28 -12.58 -5.46 -14.01
C GLU A 28 -12.58 -5.03 -12.53
N ALA A 29 -13.66 -5.36 -11.82
CA ALA A 29 -13.77 -5.09 -10.38
C ALA A 29 -12.65 -5.76 -9.55
N LYS A 30 -12.15 -6.92 -10.02
CA LYS A 30 -11.04 -7.65 -9.37
C LYS A 30 -9.73 -6.85 -9.35
N ASP A 31 -9.53 -5.95 -10.30
CA ASP A 31 -8.32 -5.13 -10.41
C ASP A 31 -8.21 -4.14 -9.25
N TYR A 32 -9.36 -3.68 -8.73
CA TYR A 32 -9.39 -2.89 -7.50
C TYR A 32 -8.97 -3.71 -6.28
N GLY A 33 -9.33 -5.00 -6.23
CA GLY A 33 -8.84 -5.92 -5.19
C GLY A 33 -7.33 -6.10 -5.27
N PHE A 34 -6.78 -6.17 -6.48
CA PHE A 34 -5.33 -6.23 -6.69
C PHE A 34 -4.62 -4.95 -6.25
N LEU A 35 -5.18 -3.78 -6.59
CA LEU A 35 -4.72 -2.47 -6.11
C LEU A 35 -4.73 -2.37 -4.57
N PHE A 36 -5.78 -2.87 -3.93
CA PHE A 36 -5.87 -2.96 -2.47
C PHE A 36 -4.73 -3.80 -1.89
N LEU A 37 -4.49 -4.98 -2.46
CA LEU A 37 -3.44 -5.89 -1.99
C LEU A 37 -2.05 -5.27 -2.13
N ILE A 38 -1.75 -4.64 -3.28
CA ILE A 38 -0.45 -3.99 -3.49
C ILE A 38 -0.27 -2.82 -2.52
N GLY A 39 -1.27 -1.95 -2.37
CA GLY A 39 -1.20 -0.83 -1.43
C GLY A 39 -1.00 -1.29 0.00
N SER A 40 -1.72 -2.34 0.41
CA SER A 40 -1.58 -2.94 1.75
C SER A 40 -0.19 -3.54 1.95
N LEU A 41 0.32 -4.32 0.97
CA LEU A 41 1.66 -4.91 1.03
C LEU A 41 2.75 -3.84 1.12
N SER A 42 2.60 -2.75 0.37
CA SER A 42 3.58 -1.67 0.34
C SER A 42 3.70 -0.97 1.70
N VAL A 43 2.57 -0.72 2.36
CA VAL A 43 2.55 -0.16 3.72
C VAL A 43 3.14 -1.16 4.72
N LEU A 44 2.79 -2.45 4.65
CA LEU A 44 3.38 -3.48 5.51
C LEU A 44 4.90 -3.57 5.35
N PHE A 45 5.40 -3.51 4.12
CA PHE A 45 6.83 -3.49 3.84
C PHE A 45 7.52 -2.30 4.50
N SER A 46 6.91 -1.11 4.39
CA SER A 46 7.45 0.11 4.97
C SER A 46 7.43 0.11 6.50
N ILE A 47 6.37 -0.42 7.11
CA ILE A 47 6.29 -0.63 8.57
C ILE A 47 7.35 -1.63 9.02
N THR A 48 7.55 -2.72 8.28
CA THR A 48 8.54 -3.75 8.61
C THR A 48 9.95 -3.17 8.64
N ILE A 49 10.32 -2.36 7.64
CA ILE A 49 11.60 -1.64 7.60
C ILE A 49 11.73 -0.70 8.80
N LEU A 50 10.68 0.06 9.10
CA LEU A 50 10.68 0.99 10.23
C LEU A 50 10.95 0.25 11.55
N ILE A 51 10.30 -0.89 11.77
CA ILE A 51 10.46 -1.70 12.98
C ILE A 51 11.88 -2.24 13.10
N ILE A 52 12.46 -2.74 12.01
CA ILE A 52 13.86 -3.21 11.97
C ILE A 52 14.84 -2.09 12.34
N ILE A 53 14.61 -0.86 11.89
CA ILE A 53 15.53 0.27 12.14
C ILE A 53 15.37 0.82 13.56
N THR A 54 14.15 0.82 14.10
CA THR A 54 13.83 1.49 15.37
C THR A 54 13.90 0.58 16.59
N ASN A 55 13.78 -0.74 16.44
CA ASN A 55 13.68 -1.66 17.56
C ASN A 55 14.89 -2.62 17.61
N PRO A 56 15.68 -2.64 18.70
CA PRO A 56 16.79 -3.58 18.86
C PRO A 56 16.34 -5.04 19.03
N ASN A 57 15.08 -5.30 19.35
CA ASN A 57 14.48 -6.64 19.40
C ASN A 57 13.18 -6.70 18.57
N PRO A 58 13.28 -6.76 17.23
CA PRO A 58 12.14 -6.61 16.31
C PRO A 58 11.17 -7.82 16.28
N LEU A 59 11.48 -8.89 17.01
CA LEU A 59 10.66 -10.13 17.06
C LEU A 59 9.56 -10.10 18.13
N ILE A 60 9.57 -9.11 19.03
CA ILE A 60 8.55 -8.98 20.08
C ILE A 60 7.51 -7.97 19.58
N PHE A 61 6.45 -8.46 18.96
CA PHE A 61 5.27 -7.66 18.63
C PHE A 61 4.25 -7.76 19.74
N ASP A 62 3.86 -6.62 20.30
CA ASP A 62 2.69 -6.56 21.18
C ASP A 62 1.40 -6.70 20.34
N PHE A 63 0.35 -7.24 20.95
CA PHE A 63 -0.94 -7.47 20.30
C PHE A 63 -1.55 -6.16 19.81
N ASN A 64 -1.39 -5.07 20.57
CA ASN A 64 -1.85 -3.74 20.19
C ASN A 64 -1.12 -3.20 18.94
N ASP A 65 0.20 -3.37 18.87
CA ASP A 65 1.00 -2.92 17.73
C ASP A 65 0.63 -3.70 16.45
N THR A 66 0.27 -4.97 16.61
CA THR A 66 -0.21 -5.82 15.52
C THR A 66 -1.54 -5.29 14.96
N ILE A 67 -2.49 -4.92 15.83
CA ILE A 67 -3.78 -4.35 15.42
C ILE A 67 -3.58 -3.02 14.68
N ILE A 68 -2.74 -2.13 15.21
CA ILE A 68 -2.44 -0.83 14.59
C ILE A 68 -1.81 -1.02 13.22
N THR A 69 -0.88 -1.97 13.09
CA THR A 69 -0.20 -2.30 11.83
C THR A 69 -1.20 -2.80 10.77
N ILE A 70 -2.13 -3.68 11.16
CA ILE A 70 -3.19 -4.18 10.27
C ILE A 70 -4.11 -3.04 9.81
N LEU A 71 -4.51 -2.15 10.72
CA LEU A 71 -5.34 -0.99 10.38
C LEU A 71 -4.64 -0.06 9.39
N LEU A 72 -3.36 0.23 9.62
CA LEU A 72 -2.56 1.05 8.70
C LEU A 72 -2.41 0.40 7.32
N ALA A 73 -2.21 -0.92 7.27
CA ALA A 73 -2.16 -1.66 6.01
C ALA A 73 -3.49 -1.56 5.24
N ILE A 74 -4.63 -1.73 5.93
CA ILE A 74 -5.96 -1.58 5.32
C ILE A 74 -6.17 -0.16 4.78
N ILE A 75 -5.79 0.87 5.54
CA ILE A 75 -5.87 2.27 5.10
C ILE A 75 -4.99 2.47 3.84
N GLY A 76 -3.79 1.90 3.84
CA GLY A 76 -2.89 1.87 2.68
C GLY A 76 -3.54 1.28 1.44
N GLY A 77 -4.13 0.10 1.58
CA GLY A 77 -4.87 -0.57 0.51
C GLY A 77 -6.04 0.25 -0.02
N ILE A 78 -6.89 0.79 0.88
CA ILE A 78 -8.03 1.63 0.49
C ILE A 78 -7.54 2.88 -0.25
N SER A 79 -6.46 3.51 0.22
CA SER A 79 -5.90 4.69 -0.43
C SER A 79 -5.41 4.38 -1.85
N ALA A 80 -4.75 3.22 -2.05
CA ALA A 80 -4.31 2.77 -3.36
C ALA A 80 -5.48 2.47 -4.29
N MET A 81 -6.60 1.89 -3.79
CA MET A 81 -7.81 1.71 -4.57
C MET A 81 -8.42 3.05 -5.02
N ILE A 82 -8.52 4.02 -4.11
CA ILE A 82 -9.09 5.34 -4.41
C ILE A 82 -8.21 6.06 -5.44
N CYS A 83 -6.89 6.06 -5.23
CA CYS A 83 -5.94 6.63 -6.18
C CYS A 83 -6.02 5.92 -7.53
N GLY A 84 -6.05 4.59 -7.55
CA GLY A 84 -6.22 3.82 -8.78
C GLY A 84 -7.51 4.19 -9.52
N LYS A 85 -8.62 4.31 -8.79
CA LYS A 85 -9.92 4.72 -9.35
C LYS A 85 -9.89 6.12 -9.97
N LEU A 86 -9.13 7.05 -9.40
CA LEU A 86 -9.10 8.45 -9.83
C LEU A 86 -8.06 8.70 -10.94
N PHE A 87 -6.91 8.03 -10.89
CA PHE A 87 -5.74 8.38 -11.68
C PHE A 87 -5.30 7.32 -12.68
N LEU A 88 -5.69 6.04 -12.53
CA LEU A 88 -5.30 5.01 -13.49
C LEU A 88 -6.24 4.99 -14.71
N PRO A 89 -5.69 4.71 -15.89
CA PRO A 89 -6.47 4.55 -17.11
C PRO A 89 -7.45 3.38 -16.98
N LYS A 90 -8.63 3.54 -17.59
CA LYS A 90 -9.69 2.54 -17.64
C LYS A 90 -9.98 2.23 -19.09
N LEU A 91 -10.20 0.96 -19.42
CA LEU A 91 -10.73 0.60 -20.73
C LEU A 91 -12.13 1.22 -20.90
N PRO A 92 -12.45 1.79 -22.08
CA PRO A 92 -13.79 2.32 -22.32
C PRO A 92 -14.79 1.17 -22.27
N LYS A 93 -15.98 1.46 -21.72
CA LYS A 93 -17.03 0.46 -21.40
C LYS A 93 -17.59 -0.32 -22.61
N ASN A 94 -17.13 -0.05 -23.82
CA ASN A 94 -17.68 -0.53 -25.09
C ASN A 94 -16.64 -1.25 -25.97
N PHE A 95 -15.66 -1.95 -25.38
CA PHE A 95 -14.85 -2.95 -26.10
C PHE A 95 -15.45 -4.34 -25.94
#